data_AF-A0A2V3IC07-F1
#
_entry.id   AF-A0A2V3IC07-F1
#
_cell.length_a   1.000
_cell.length_b   1.000
_cell.length_c   1.000
_cell.angle_alpha   90.00
_cell.angle_beta   90.00
_cell.angle_gamma   90.00
#
_symmetry.space_group_name_H-M   'P 1'
#
loop_
_entity.id
_entity.type
_entity.pdbx_description
1 polymer ?
#
loop_
_entity_poly.entity_id
_entity_poly.type
_entity_poly.pdbx_seq_one_letter_code
_entity_poly.pdbx_strand_id
1 'polypeptide(L)'
;MDGRAGDAHEKAVSRPFSPVRRYRSLSSKRLGKTYIRNHPLSDPGDYEDNFDRSTEYITQVQERLDELAEMIYSPEHCSPHGLSYDDIVLFPRLRTLTIVKGLVLPKRLREYVEFQAAAAEIPVYDYCAI
;
A
#
# COMPACT_ATOMS: atom_id res chain seq x y z
N MET A 1 18.04 36.91 -35.47
CA MET A 1 18.38 35.49 -35.67
C MET A 1 19.48 35.19 -34.66
N ASP A 2 19.19 34.80 -33.43
CA ASP A 2 18.46 33.62 -32.92
C ASP A 2 19.45 32.68 -32.23
N GLY A 3 19.05 32.10 -31.10
CA GLY A 3 19.79 31.06 -30.37
C GLY A 3 20.30 31.55 -29.02
N ARG A 4 19.43 31.84 -28.05
CA ARG A 4 18.67 30.91 -27.18
C ARG A 4 19.59 30.15 -26.21
N ALA A 5 19.38 30.49 -24.93
CA ALA A 5 19.97 29.94 -23.72
C ALA A 5 20.21 28.43 -23.79
N GLY A 6 21.44 28.03 -23.46
CA GLY A 6 21.81 26.65 -23.19
C GLY A 6 21.10 26.16 -21.95
N ASP A 7 20.23 25.19 -22.17
CA ASP A 7 19.35 24.50 -21.24
C ASP A 7 20.09 23.98 -20.00
N ALA A 8 19.71 24.51 -18.84
CA ALA A 8 20.01 23.91 -17.54
C ALA A 8 19.05 22.75 -17.31
N HIS A 9 19.25 21.64 -18.02
CA HIS A 9 18.62 20.36 -17.66
C HIS A 9 19.40 19.72 -16.50
N GLU A 10 19.36 20.39 -15.35
CA GLU A 10 19.61 19.74 -14.07
C GLU A 10 18.51 18.69 -13.89
N LYS A 11 18.86 17.43 -14.10
CA LYS A 11 17.97 16.30 -13.84
C LYS A 11 17.47 16.44 -12.41
N ALA A 12 16.19 16.78 -12.25
CA ALA A 12 15.49 16.65 -11.00
C ALA A 12 15.53 15.17 -10.60
N VAL A 13 16.57 14.78 -9.86
CA VAL A 13 16.58 13.53 -9.11
C VAL A 13 15.40 13.66 -8.16
N SER A 14 14.28 13.04 -8.54
CA SER A 14 13.09 12.93 -7.71
C SER A 14 13.54 12.42 -6.36
N ARG A 15 13.51 13.29 -5.34
CA ARG A 15 13.94 12.94 -4.00
C ARG A 15 13.10 11.74 -3.55
N PRO A 16 13.71 10.69 -2.96
CA PRO A 16 12.95 9.55 -2.49
C PRO A 16 11.83 10.02 -1.56
N PHE A 17 10.63 9.49 -1.78
CA PHE A 17 9.47 9.78 -0.96
C PHE A 17 9.81 9.53 0.52
N SER A 18 9.95 10.61 1.29
CA SER A 18 10.20 10.55 2.74
C SER A 18 8.95 11.02 3.48
N PRO A 19 8.07 10.09 3.91
CA PRO A 19 6.83 10.45 4.60
C PRO A 19 7.09 11.21 5.90
N VAL A 20 8.24 10.96 6.55
CA VAL A 20 8.68 11.58 7.80
C VAL A 20 8.86 13.10 7.68
N ARG A 21 9.24 13.61 6.50
CA ARG A 21 9.64 15.02 6.34
C ARG A 21 8.46 15.98 6.13
N ARG A 22 7.34 15.51 5.55
CA ARG A 22 6.17 16.39 5.26
C ARG A 22 5.18 16.53 6.42
N TYR A 23 5.10 15.56 7.34
CA TYR A 23 4.05 15.50 8.36
C TYR A 23 4.56 15.62 9.80
N ARG A 24 5.69 16.31 10.03
CA ARG A 24 6.27 16.50 11.37
C ARG A 24 5.29 17.13 12.38
N SER A 25 4.38 17.99 11.93
CA SER A 25 3.34 18.60 12.78
C SER A 25 2.23 17.61 13.18
N LEU A 26 1.97 16.58 12.37
CA LEU A 26 0.99 15.52 12.65
C LEU A 26 1.60 14.34 13.42
N SER A 27 2.93 14.31 13.59
CA SER A 27 3.67 13.23 14.25
C SER A 27 3.56 13.23 15.79
N SER A 28 2.77 14.13 16.39
CA SER A 28 2.59 14.15 17.84
C SER A 28 1.73 12.98 18.29
N LYS A 29 2.25 12.14 19.21
CA LYS A 29 1.50 11.03 19.85
C LYS A 29 0.13 11.47 20.40
N ARG A 30 -0.04 12.75 20.74
CA ARG A 30 -1.31 13.32 21.24
C ARG A 30 -2.38 13.42 20.15
N LEU A 31 -1.99 13.66 18.90
CA LEU A 31 -2.91 13.80 17.78
C LEU A 31 -3.52 12.46 17.39
N GLY A 32 -2.72 11.39 17.33
CA GLY A 32 -3.23 10.04 17.06
C GLY A 32 -4.28 9.60 18.08
N LYS A 33 -4.00 9.79 19.37
CA LYS A 33 -4.96 9.51 20.45
C LYS A 33 -6.25 10.33 20.32
N THR A 34 -6.13 11.61 19.98
CA THR A 34 -7.30 12.48 19.75
C THR A 34 -8.12 12.02 18.56
N TYR A 35 -7.47 11.61 17.47
CA TYR A 35 -8.14 11.11 16.27
C TYR A 35 -8.91 9.83 16.56
N ILE A 36 -8.26 8.83 17.18
CA ILE A 36 -8.87 7.55 17.56
C ILE A 36 -10.12 7.79 18.43
N ARG A 37 -10.01 8.64 19.45
CA ARG A 37 -11.13 8.97 20.33
C ARG A 37 -12.33 9.59 19.58
N ASN A 38 -12.06 10.43 18.59
CA ASN A 38 -13.11 11.14 17.84
C ASN A 38 -13.65 10.31 16.66
N HIS A 39 -12.96 9.23 16.27
CA HIS A 39 -13.30 8.34 15.15
C HIS A 39 -13.26 6.89 15.63
N PRO A 40 -14.17 6.50 16.54
CA PRO A 40 -14.27 5.10 16.97
C PRO A 40 -14.58 4.21 15.77
N LEU A 41 -14.00 3.02 15.75
CA LEU A 41 -14.34 2.01 14.76
C LEU A 41 -15.79 1.57 14.98
N SER A 42 -16.52 1.35 13.89
CA SER A 42 -17.73 0.54 13.93
C SER A 42 -17.32 -0.92 14.11
N ASP A 43 -18.14 -1.70 14.82
CA ASP A 43 -17.96 -3.14 15.06
C ASP A 43 -17.33 -3.87 13.84
N PRO A 44 -16.27 -4.70 14.00
CA PRO A 44 -15.73 -5.25 15.26
C PRO A 44 -14.85 -4.28 16.05
N GLY A 45 -15.10 -4.17 17.37
CA GLY A 45 -14.15 -3.75 18.43
C GLY A 45 -13.52 -2.35 18.37
N ASP A 46 -12.78 -1.98 19.44
CA ASP A 46 -11.88 -0.83 19.39
C ASP A 46 -10.52 -1.19 18.73
N TYR A 47 -9.61 -0.22 18.60
CA TYR A 47 -8.33 -0.45 17.93
C TYR A 47 -7.41 -1.42 18.70
N GLU A 48 -7.44 -1.41 20.04
CA GLU A 48 -6.59 -2.29 20.86
C GLU A 48 -7.11 -3.72 20.80
N ASP A 49 -8.42 -3.91 20.96
CA ASP A 49 -9.08 -5.22 20.86
C ASP A 49 -8.83 -5.89 19.49
N ASN A 50 -8.94 -5.11 18.41
CA ASN A 50 -8.68 -5.63 17.07
C ASN A 50 -7.21 -5.95 16.84
N PHE A 51 -6.31 -5.16 17.42
CA PHE A 51 -4.88 -5.42 17.33
C PHE A 51 -4.50 -6.71 18.07
N ASP A 52 -5.08 -6.95 19.25
CA ASP A 52 -4.86 -8.18 20.01
C ASP A 52 -5.39 -9.42 19.27
N ARG A 53 -6.45 -9.25 18.46
CA ARG A 53 -7.00 -10.30 17.58
C ARG A 53 -6.30 -10.44 16.23
N SER A 54 -5.20 -9.72 15.99
CA SER A 54 -4.51 -9.74 14.68
C SER A 54 -4.16 -11.15 14.20
N THR A 55 -3.76 -12.06 15.10
CA THR A 55 -3.41 -13.44 14.71
C THR A 55 -4.59 -14.18 14.08
N GLU A 56 -5.81 -14.00 14.63
CA GLU A 56 -7.04 -14.57 14.11
C GLU A 56 -7.34 -14.00 12.71
N TYR A 57 -7.29 -12.68 12.58
CA TYR A 57 -7.58 -11.99 11.32
C TYR A 57 -6.56 -12.28 10.24
N ILE A 58 -5.27 -12.34 10.58
CA ILE A 58 -4.20 -12.70 9.63
C ILE A 58 -4.46 -14.10 9.06
N THR A 59 -4.87 -15.06 9.90
CA THR A 59 -5.19 -16.42 9.43
C THR A 59 -6.35 -16.40 8.43
N GLN A 60 -7.45 -15.70 8.75
CA GLN A 60 -8.60 -15.57 7.85
C GLN A 60 -8.25 -14.85 6.54
N VAL A 61 -7.44 -13.79 6.60
CA VAL A 61 -7.01 -13.06 5.41
C VAL A 61 -6.07 -13.92 4.56
N GLN A 62 -5.18 -14.71 5.18
CA GLN A 62 -4.26 -15.60 4.47
C GLN A 62 -5.03 -16.60 3.59
N GLU A 63 -6.07 -17.23 4.11
CA GLU A 63 -6.93 -18.14 3.34
C GLU A 63 -7.54 -17.46 2.10
N ARG A 64 -8.03 -16.23 2.26
CA ARG A 64 -8.61 -15.46 1.14
C ARG A 64 -7.57 -14.97 0.14
N LEU A 65 -6.35 -14.71 0.58
CA LEU A 65 -5.24 -14.38 -0.31
C LEU A 65 -4.83 -15.59 -1.15
N ASP A 66 -4.85 -16.78 -0.57
CA ASP A 66 -4.56 -18.02 -1.29
C ASP A 66 -5.62 -18.26 -2.38
N GLU A 67 -6.90 -18.10 -2.05
CA GLU A 67 -8.00 -18.17 -3.05
C GLU A 67 -7.85 -17.11 -4.15
N LEU A 68 -7.56 -15.86 -3.77
CA LEU A 68 -7.39 -14.76 -4.72
C LEU A 68 -6.18 -14.96 -5.64
N ALA A 69 -5.10 -15.59 -5.15
CA ALA A 69 -3.90 -15.83 -5.94
C ALA A 69 -4.16 -16.71 -7.16
N GLU A 70 -5.10 -17.66 -7.05
CA GLU A 70 -5.54 -18.52 -8.15
C GLU A 70 -6.41 -17.78 -9.17
N MET A 71 -7.01 -16.65 -8.79
CA MET A 71 -7.85 -15.83 -9.67
C MET A 71 -7.07 -14.79 -10.48
N ILE A 72 -5.86 -14.40 -10.03
CA ILE A 72 -5.03 -13.44 -10.75
C ILE A 72 -4.61 -14.00 -12.10
N TYR A 73 -4.97 -13.34 -13.19
CA TYR A 73 -4.61 -13.77 -14.54
C TYR A 73 -3.09 -13.70 -14.78
N SER A 74 -2.46 -12.56 -14.52
CA SER A 74 -1.02 -12.33 -14.74
C SER A 74 -0.44 -11.33 -13.73
N PRO A 75 0.91 -11.22 -13.64
CA PRO A 75 1.54 -10.14 -12.86
C PRO A 75 1.18 -8.73 -13.36
N GLU A 76 0.88 -8.56 -14.65
CA GLU A 76 0.62 -7.24 -15.24
C GLU A 76 -0.83 -6.77 -15.10
N HIS A 77 -1.77 -7.70 -15.01
CA HIS A 77 -3.20 -7.42 -14.93
C HIS A 77 -3.98 -8.59 -14.33
N CYS A 78 -4.98 -8.29 -13.52
CA CYS A 78 -5.77 -9.30 -12.80
C CYS A 78 -6.84 -9.99 -13.67
N SER A 79 -7.32 -9.33 -14.73
CA SER A 79 -8.42 -9.81 -15.59
C SER A 79 -7.90 -10.25 -16.98
N PRO A 80 -8.53 -11.22 -17.66
CA PRO A 80 -8.03 -11.77 -18.93
C PRO A 80 -8.01 -10.79 -20.11
N HIS A 81 -8.72 -9.67 -19.99
CA HIS A 81 -8.84 -8.66 -21.05
C HIS A 81 -7.75 -7.59 -21.02
N GLY A 82 -6.70 -7.79 -20.22
CA GLY A 82 -5.63 -6.81 -20.01
C GLY A 82 -5.92 -5.87 -18.85
N LEU A 83 -5.15 -4.78 -18.79
CA LEU A 83 -5.28 -3.74 -17.77
C LEU A 83 -6.70 -3.16 -17.75
N SER A 84 -7.32 -3.14 -16.58
CA SER A 84 -8.71 -2.74 -16.43
C SER A 84 -8.98 -1.96 -15.14
N TYR A 85 -10.23 -1.56 -14.94
CA TYR A 85 -10.63 -0.89 -13.69
C TYR A 85 -10.49 -1.79 -12.46
N ASP A 86 -10.53 -3.12 -12.65
CA ASP A 86 -10.31 -4.08 -11.58
C ASP A 86 -8.92 -3.89 -10.96
N ASP A 87 -7.90 -3.61 -11.78
CA ASP A 87 -6.54 -3.35 -11.32
C ASP A 87 -6.44 -2.06 -10.50
N ILE A 88 -7.20 -1.04 -10.89
CA ILE A 88 -7.27 0.25 -10.19
C ILE A 88 -7.88 0.08 -8.80
N VAL A 89 -8.82 -0.84 -8.63
CA VAL A 89 -9.49 -1.11 -7.35
C VAL A 89 -8.71 -2.12 -6.50
N LEU A 90 -8.13 -3.14 -7.12
CA LEU A 90 -7.49 -4.26 -6.43
C LEU A 90 -6.12 -3.88 -5.88
N PHE A 91 -5.28 -3.21 -6.69
CA PHE A 91 -3.91 -2.88 -6.30
C PHE A 91 -3.84 -2.07 -4.99
N PRO A 92 -4.61 -0.97 -4.79
CA PRO A 92 -4.54 -0.21 -3.55
C PRO A 92 -4.91 -1.01 -2.30
N ARG A 93 -5.83 -1.98 -2.45
CA ARG A 93 -6.24 -2.87 -1.35
C ARG A 93 -5.12 -3.83 -0.97
N LEU A 94 -4.54 -4.52 -1.95
CA LEU A 94 -3.41 -5.43 -1.72
C LEU A 94 -2.18 -4.70 -1.19
N ARG A 95 -1.89 -3.51 -1.72
CA ARG A 95 -0.80 -2.66 -1.22
C ARG A 95 -1.02 -2.28 0.24
N THR A 96 -2.25 -1.99 0.67
CA THR A 96 -2.53 -1.69 2.08
C THR A 96 -2.21 -2.87 2.99
N LEU A 97 -2.43 -4.10 2.54
CA LEU A 97 -2.12 -5.31 3.32
C LEU A 97 -0.62 -5.50 3.59
N THR A 98 0.27 -4.90 2.78
CA THR A 98 1.73 -4.96 3.01
C THR A 98 2.22 -4.26 4.28
N ILE A 99 1.34 -3.50 4.96
CA ILE A 99 1.66 -2.91 6.27
C ILE A 99 1.45 -3.89 7.44
N VAL A 100 0.72 -4.98 7.22
CA VAL A 100 0.35 -5.94 8.28
C VAL A 100 1.48 -6.93 8.46
N LYS A 101 2.21 -6.85 9.58
CA LYS A 101 3.31 -7.76 9.84
C LYS A 101 2.82 -9.19 10.07
N GLY A 102 3.49 -10.16 9.44
CA GLY A 102 3.16 -11.58 9.55
C GLY A 102 2.17 -12.08 8.49
N LEU A 103 1.48 -11.19 7.78
CA LEU A 103 0.70 -11.54 6.60
C LEU A 103 1.61 -11.75 5.40
N VAL A 104 1.46 -12.86 4.68
CA VAL A 104 2.32 -13.19 3.53
C VAL A 104 1.49 -13.20 2.26
N LEU A 105 1.83 -12.35 1.29
CA LEU A 105 1.21 -12.44 -0.03
C LEU A 105 1.75 -13.68 -0.76
N PRO A 106 0.86 -14.57 -1.26
CA PRO A 106 1.25 -15.66 -2.15
C PRO A 106 2.06 -15.16 -3.34
N LYS A 107 2.94 -16.00 -3.88
CA LYS A 107 3.91 -15.61 -4.92
C LYS A 107 3.26 -14.85 -6.10
N ARG A 108 2.15 -15.35 -6.65
CA ARG A 108 1.42 -14.71 -7.76
C ARG A 108 0.94 -13.31 -7.40
N LEU A 109 0.36 -13.13 -6.20
CA LEU A 109 -0.09 -11.84 -5.72
C LEU A 109 1.07 -10.89 -5.42
N ARG A 110 2.19 -11.41 -4.91
CA ARG A 110 3.39 -10.60 -4.67
C ARG A 110 3.94 -10.07 -5.98
N GLU A 111 4.08 -10.92 -7.00
CA GLU A 111 4.54 -10.50 -8.34
C GLU A 111 3.61 -9.43 -8.95
N TYR A 112 2.30 -9.61 -8.82
CA TYR A 112 1.30 -8.62 -9.24
C TYR A 112 1.47 -7.28 -8.51
N VAL A 113 1.56 -7.29 -7.17
CA VAL A 113 1.69 -6.07 -6.36
C VAL A 113 2.99 -5.33 -6.67
N GLU A 114 4.11 -6.02 -6.82
CA GLU A 114 5.40 -5.41 -7.15
C GLU A 114 5.38 -4.79 -8.56
N PHE A 115 4.78 -5.47 -9.54
CA PHE A 115 4.62 -4.92 -10.88
C PHE A 115 3.78 -3.63 -10.85
N GLN A 116 2.62 -3.65 -10.20
CA GLN A 116 1.73 -2.49 -10.10
C GLN A 116 2.35 -1.34 -9.30
N ALA A 117 3.10 -1.65 -8.24
CA ALA A 117 3.85 -0.67 -7.45
C ALA A 117 4.92 0.04 -8.29
N ALA A 118 5.66 -0.71 -9.11
CA ALA A 118 6.65 -0.15 -10.03
C ALA A 118 5.98 0.69 -11.13
N ALA A 119 4.91 0.18 -11.75
CA ALA A 119 4.19 0.87 -12.82
C ALA A 119 3.52 2.17 -12.35
N ALA A 120 3.02 2.21 -11.12
CA ALA A 120 2.41 3.40 -10.52
C ALA A 120 3.42 4.34 -9.84
N GLU A 121 4.69 3.93 -9.71
CA GLU A 121 5.73 4.62 -8.94
C GLU A 121 5.35 4.84 -7.45
N ILE A 122 4.68 3.85 -6.84
CA ILE A 122 4.22 3.91 -5.44
C ILE A 122 4.83 2.75 -4.65
N PRO A 123 5.63 3.00 -3.59
CA PRO A 123 6.29 1.93 -2.83
C PRO A 123 5.29 1.13 -1.99
N VAL A 124 5.53 -0.17 -1.80
CA VAL A 124 4.82 -1.00 -0.79
C VAL A 124 5.21 -0.60 0.64
N TYR A 125 4.48 -1.09 1.64
CA TYR A 125 4.67 -0.74 3.06
C TYR A 125 5.55 -1.70 3.85
N ASP A 126 6.14 -2.71 3.22
CA ASP A 126 6.95 -3.74 3.90
C ASP A 126 8.05 -3.14 4.80
N TYR A 127 8.61 -1.98 4.44
CA TYR A 127 9.65 -1.28 5.22
C TYR A 127 9.18 -0.70 6.56
N CYS A 128 7.87 -0.56 6.77
CA CYS A 128 7.27 -0.02 7.97
C CYS A 128 6.11 -0.88 8.50
N ALA A 129 6.08 -2.17 8.15
CA ALA A 129 5.07 -3.10 8.62
C ALA A 129 5.14 -3.23 10.16
N ILE A 130 3.96 -3.25 10.80
CA ILE A 130 3.79 -3.32 12.26
C ILE A 130 3.01 -4.55 12.68
#